data_AF-A0A7V1MPN7-F1
#
_entry.id   AF-A0A7V1MPN7-F1
#
_cell.length_a   1.000
_cell.length_b   1.000
_cell.length_c   1.000
_cell.angle_alpha   90.00
_cell.angle_beta   90.00
_cell.angle_gamma   90.00
#
_symmetry.space_group_name_H-M   'P 1'
#
loop_
_entity.id
_entity.type
_entity.pdbx_description
1 polymer ?
#
loop_
_entity_poly.entity_id
_entity_poly.type
_entity_poly.pdbx_seq_one_letter_code
_entity_poly.pdbx_strand_id
1 'polypeptide(L)'
;MRKKNNYLLLLSFIFAYLSTNTPFLYPRSLVMGMIQFPRILKKVPSIRIYYGGKIVNSHTHEGIAKVTFEVSKNNRQTTFYLLVTEQIQYQVKTFADKSWQSNTIDYLQLPPQQSYKFYRLELLPDALETMDTMEILKQQTTQTEKDNRYHWKVYEEQLPTTGKIPDETIVVCYFPEAITIRNGGSKLELPAIVIKHNIIDWMGSEKKLHEESIKLQIASLDTDTIHAPTKQEIKQDQQRTLIINHIT
;
A
#
# COMPACT_ATOMS: atom_id res chain seq x y z
N MET A 1 -5.96 -18.42 62.67
CA MET A 1 -6.41 -18.79 61.31
C MET A 1 -6.18 -17.64 60.35
N ARG A 2 -5.20 -17.73 59.44
CA ARG A 2 -4.93 -16.72 58.41
C ARG A 2 -5.56 -17.20 57.09
N LYS A 3 -6.74 -16.69 56.73
CA LYS A 3 -7.26 -16.82 55.35
C LYS A 3 -6.37 -15.97 54.44
N LYS A 4 -5.40 -16.60 53.79
CA LYS A 4 -4.45 -15.93 52.88
C LYS A 4 -5.12 -15.59 51.54
N ASN A 5 -4.65 -14.48 50.97
CA ASN A 5 -5.13 -13.76 49.80
C ASN A 5 -5.13 -14.57 48.48
N ASN A 6 -6.17 -15.36 48.21
CA ASN A 6 -6.35 -16.01 46.90
C ASN A 6 -6.72 -15.01 45.78
N TYR A 7 -7.25 -13.83 46.13
CA TYR A 7 -7.67 -12.80 45.17
C TYR A 7 -6.49 -12.14 44.43
N LEU A 8 -5.33 -12.03 45.08
CA LEU A 8 -4.15 -11.39 44.49
C LEU A 8 -3.53 -12.23 43.38
N LEU A 9 -3.55 -13.55 43.54
CA LEU A 9 -3.12 -14.50 42.51
C LEU A 9 -4.05 -14.46 41.29
N LEU A 10 -5.37 -14.48 41.50
CA LEU A 10 -6.34 -14.41 40.41
C LEU A 10 -6.18 -13.11 39.59
N LEU A 11 -6.00 -11.97 40.27
CA LEU A 11 -5.73 -10.69 39.59
C LEU A 11 -4.46 -10.74 38.74
N SER A 12 -3.37 -11.30 39.28
CA SER A 12 -2.10 -11.40 38.54
C SER A 12 -2.21 -12.25 37.27
N PHE A 13 -3.02 -13.31 37.28
CA PHE A 13 -3.29 -14.13 36.09
C PHE A 13 -4.14 -13.38 35.05
N ILE A 14 -5.12 -12.58 35.47
CA ILE A 14 -5.92 -11.76 34.56
C ILE A 14 -5.05 -10.69 33.91
N PHE A 15 -4.19 -10.01 34.68
CA PHE A 15 -3.24 -9.04 34.13
C PHE A 15 -2.22 -9.68 33.20
N ALA A 16 -1.69 -10.86 33.54
CA ALA A 16 -0.81 -11.61 32.65
C ALA A 16 -1.53 -11.98 31.33
N TYR A 17 -2.74 -12.52 31.40
CA TYR A 17 -3.54 -12.90 30.23
C TYR A 17 -3.91 -11.69 29.34
N LEU A 18 -4.29 -10.58 29.95
CA LEU A 18 -4.56 -9.32 29.24
C LEU A 18 -3.29 -8.71 28.65
N SER A 19 -2.14 -8.86 29.32
CA SER A 19 -0.85 -8.39 28.82
C SER A 19 -0.29 -9.25 27.67
N THR A 20 -0.63 -10.54 27.61
CA THR A 20 -0.25 -11.40 26.47
C THR A 20 -1.13 -11.18 25.23
N ASN A 21 -2.27 -10.51 25.38
CA ASN A 21 -3.14 -10.08 24.28
C ASN A 21 -2.77 -8.69 23.74
N THR A 22 -1.57 -8.18 24.04
CA THR A 22 -1.04 -7.08 23.24
C THR A 22 -0.92 -7.58 21.81
N PRO A 23 -1.57 -6.92 20.82
CA PRO A 23 -1.44 -7.33 19.43
C PRO A 23 0.04 -7.37 19.12
N PHE A 24 0.56 -8.53 18.73
CA PHE A 24 1.97 -8.71 18.40
C PHE A 24 2.36 -7.63 17.39
N LEU A 25 3.07 -6.60 17.86
CA LEU A 25 3.63 -5.57 17.01
C LEU A 25 4.77 -6.23 16.25
N TYR A 26 4.43 -6.84 15.12
CA TYR A 26 5.45 -7.38 14.23
C TYR A 26 6.39 -6.24 13.82
N PRO A 27 7.71 -6.47 13.83
CA PRO A 27 8.65 -5.49 13.33
C PRO A 27 8.26 -5.15 11.88
N ARG A 28 7.99 -3.86 11.64
CA ARG A 28 7.70 -3.34 10.31
C ARG A 28 8.99 -2.81 9.71
N SER A 29 9.32 -3.28 8.52
CA SER A 29 10.33 -2.67 7.67
C SER A 29 9.67 -1.71 6.68
N LEU A 30 10.44 -0.86 6.03
CA LEU A 30 9.96 -0.06 4.91
C LEU A 30 10.39 -0.73 3.61
N VAL A 31 9.51 -0.69 2.61
CA VAL A 31 9.84 -1.02 1.23
C VAL A 31 9.61 0.20 0.36
N MET A 32 10.60 0.54 -0.47
CA MET A 32 10.56 1.68 -1.36
C MET A 32 9.93 1.29 -2.70
N GLY A 33 9.00 2.09 -3.18
CA GLY A 33 8.47 2.01 -4.54
C GLY A 33 8.92 3.19 -5.39
N MET A 34 8.90 3.01 -6.71
CA MET A 34 9.18 4.08 -7.65
C MET A 34 8.27 4.06 -8.87
N ILE A 35 7.91 5.26 -9.34
CA ILE A 35 7.24 5.51 -10.61
C ILE A 35 8.21 6.33 -11.48
N GLN A 36 8.66 5.76 -12.60
CA GLN A 36 9.56 6.39 -13.54
C GLN A 36 8.78 6.96 -14.72
N PHE A 37 8.96 8.26 -14.97
CA PHE A 37 8.39 8.93 -16.13
C PHE A 37 9.41 9.07 -17.27
N PRO A 38 8.96 9.34 -18.50
CA PRO A 38 9.84 9.65 -19.61
C PRO A 38 10.65 10.92 -19.32
N ARG A 39 11.97 10.86 -19.57
CA ARG A 39 12.89 12.00 -19.40
C ARG A 39 12.59 13.21 -20.30
N ILE A 40 11.72 13.03 -21.29
CA ILE A 40 11.27 14.11 -22.18
C ILE A 40 10.30 15.08 -21.49
N LEU A 41 9.69 14.67 -20.37
CA LEU A 41 8.84 15.56 -19.57
C LEU A 41 9.70 16.60 -18.85
N LYS A 42 9.30 17.87 -18.94
CA LYS A 42 9.94 18.98 -18.24
C LYS A 42 9.54 18.99 -16.77
N LYS A 43 8.33 18.53 -16.47
CA LYS A 43 7.79 18.45 -15.11
C LYS A 43 7.08 17.12 -14.91
N VAL A 44 7.28 16.51 -13.76
CA VAL A 44 6.58 15.27 -13.39
C VAL A 44 5.14 15.58 -12.97
N PRO A 45 4.13 14.91 -13.55
CA PRO A 45 2.76 15.04 -13.09
C PRO A 45 2.58 14.56 -11.65
N SER A 46 1.70 15.23 -10.91
CA SER A 46 1.28 14.80 -9.57
C SER A 46 0.55 13.46 -9.64
N ILE A 47 0.90 12.52 -8.77
CA ILE A 47 0.25 11.21 -8.67
C ILE A 47 -0.19 10.99 -7.22
N ARG A 48 -1.41 10.48 -7.06
CA ARG A 48 -1.93 10.03 -5.77
C ARG A 48 -1.66 8.54 -5.58
N ILE A 49 -1.10 8.18 -4.43
CA ILE A 49 -0.76 6.80 -4.08
C ILE A 49 -1.41 6.48 -2.74
N TYR A 50 -2.08 5.33 -2.64
CA TYR A 50 -2.68 4.83 -1.41
C TYR A 50 -2.06 3.48 -1.01
N TYR A 51 -2.03 3.21 0.29
CA TYR A 51 -1.66 1.92 0.85
C TYR A 51 -2.45 1.66 2.14
N GLY A 52 -3.22 0.57 2.16
CA GLY A 52 -4.10 0.24 3.30
C GLY A 52 -5.11 1.34 3.61
N GLY A 53 -5.70 1.94 2.56
CA GLY A 53 -6.64 3.06 2.66
C GLY A 53 -5.99 4.43 2.84
N LYS A 54 -4.74 4.51 3.28
CA LYS A 54 -4.10 5.80 3.60
C LYS A 54 -3.33 6.37 2.42
N ILE A 55 -3.34 7.70 2.30
CA ILE A 55 -2.46 8.39 1.35
C ILE A 55 -1.00 8.12 1.76
N VAL A 56 -0.19 7.71 0.79
CA VAL A 56 1.25 7.53 0.95
C VAL A 56 1.94 8.81 0.52
N ASN A 57 2.81 9.34 1.39
CA ASN A 57 3.65 10.47 1.04
C ASN A 57 4.64 10.05 -0.05
N SER A 58 4.70 10.83 -1.12
CA SER A 58 5.60 10.62 -2.24
C SER A 58 6.55 11.80 -2.41
N HIS A 59 7.75 11.51 -2.91
CA HIS A 59 8.78 12.50 -3.20
C HIS A 59 9.02 12.54 -4.70
N THR A 60 8.92 13.73 -5.28
CA THR A 60 9.12 13.95 -6.72
C THR A 60 10.55 14.42 -6.98
N HIS A 61 11.24 13.73 -7.88
CA HIS A 61 12.60 14.00 -8.31
C HIS A 61 12.57 14.50 -9.76
N GLU A 62 12.38 15.80 -9.94
CA GLU A 62 12.20 16.42 -11.26
C GLU A 62 13.39 16.18 -12.20
N GLY A 63 14.63 16.25 -11.70
CA GLY A 63 15.84 16.09 -12.52
C GLY A 63 16.01 14.71 -13.17
N ILE A 64 15.35 13.68 -12.65
CA ILE A 64 15.37 12.31 -13.19
C ILE A 64 13.98 11.81 -13.58
N ALA A 65 12.98 12.70 -13.60
CA ALA A 65 11.58 12.42 -13.89
C ALA A 65 11.04 11.20 -13.13
N LYS A 66 11.18 11.18 -11.80
CA LYS A 66 10.85 10.03 -10.95
C LYS A 66 10.02 10.43 -9.73
N VAL A 67 9.08 9.58 -9.32
CA VAL A 67 8.41 9.67 -8.02
C VAL A 67 8.82 8.47 -7.18
N THR A 68 9.20 8.70 -5.91
CA THR A 68 9.49 7.64 -4.94
C THR A 68 8.49 7.69 -3.80
N PHE A 69 8.15 6.52 -3.25
CA PHE A 69 7.25 6.41 -2.10
C PHE A 69 7.69 5.25 -1.21
N GLU A 70 7.23 5.25 0.04
CA GLU A 70 7.59 4.23 1.01
C GLU A 70 6.32 3.64 1.62
N VAL A 71 6.26 2.30 1.71
CA VAL A 71 5.16 1.62 2.40
C VAL A 71 5.70 0.71 3.50
N SER A 72 4.96 0.60 4.59
CA SER A 72 5.33 -0.28 5.69
C SER A 72 5.05 -1.72 5.32
N LYS A 73 6.03 -2.59 5.52
CA LYS A 73 6.01 -4.01 5.21
C LYS A 73 6.14 -4.82 6.49
N ASN A 74 5.32 -5.86 6.65
CA ASN A 74 5.59 -6.86 7.68
C ASN A 74 6.83 -7.67 7.27
N ASN A 75 7.78 -7.92 8.18
CA ASN A 75 9.00 -8.68 7.86
C ASN A 75 8.75 -10.07 7.27
N ARG A 76 7.56 -10.67 7.48
CA ARG A 76 7.14 -11.95 6.89
C ARG A 76 6.39 -11.81 5.56
N GLN A 77 6.06 -10.59 5.15
CA GLN A 77 5.32 -10.34 3.91
C GLN A 77 6.25 -10.57 2.71
N THR A 78 5.89 -11.53 1.87
CA THR A 78 6.57 -11.79 0.60
C THR A 78 5.75 -11.32 -0.60
N THR A 79 4.48 -10.95 -0.38
CA THR A 79 3.56 -10.58 -1.45
C THR A 79 3.02 -9.16 -1.24
N PHE A 80 3.00 -8.39 -2.32
CA PHE A 80 2.30 -7.11 -2.42
C PHE A 80 1.31 -7.16 -3.56
N TYR A 81 0.21 -6.43 -3.41
CA TYR A 81 -0.71 -6.17 -4.50
C TYR A 81 -0.53 -4.73 -4.98
N LEU A 82 -0.55 -4.53 -6.29
CA LEU A 82 -0.46 -3.23 -6.93
C LEU A 82 -1.66 -3.06 -7.85
N LEU A 83 -2.45 -2.03 -7.62
CA LEU A 83 -3.57 -1.63 -8.45
C LEU A 83 -3.25 -0.30 -9.11
N VAL A 84 -3.39 -0.24 -10.43
CA VAL A 84 -3.31 1.00 -11.21
C VAL A 84 -4.70 1.28 -11.77
N THR A 85 -5.26 2.43 -11.45
CA THR A 85 -6.62 2.80 -11.86
C THR A 85 -6.80 4.31 -11.76
N GLU A 86 -7.80 4.90 -12.38
CA GLU A 86 -8.00 6.36 -12.35
C GLU A 86 -8.55 6.85 -11.02
N GLN A 87 -9.52 6.12 -10.46
CA GLN A 87 -10.25 6.49 -9.23
C GLN A 87 -10.56 5.26 -8.38
N ILE A 88 -10.79 5.47 -7.09
CA ILE A 88 -11.28 4.44 -6.18
C ILE A 88 -12.51 4.96 -5.43
N GLN A 89 -13.34 4.03 -4.97
CA GLN A 89 -14.49 4.32 -4.12
C GLN A 89 -14.37 3.50 -2.83
N TYR A 90 -15.23 3.82 -1.87
CA TYR A 90 -15.32 3.10 -0.62
C TYR A 90 -16.75 2.64 -0.38
N GLN A 91 -16.86 1.47 0.24
CA GLN A 91 -18.11 0.98 0.75
C GLN A 91 -18.16 1.23 2.25
N VAL A 92 -19.22 1.90 2.71
CA VAL A 92 -19.48 2.13 4.12
C VAL A 92 -20.17 0.91 4.73
N LYS A 93 -19.83 0.58 5.98
CA LYS A 93 -20.40 -0.53 6.71
C LYS A 93 -21.89 -0.31 6.99
N THR A 94 -22.74 -1.20 6.49
CA THR A 94 -24.18 -1.19 6.79
C THR A 94 -24.46 -2.08 8.00
N PHE A 95 -25.01 -1.50 9.07
CA PHE A 95 -25.47 -2.26 10.23
C PHE A 95 -26.93 -2.73 10.03
N ALA A 96 -27.27 -3.90 10.57
CA ALA A 96 -28.62 -4.49 10.45
C ALA A 96 -29.71 -3.59 11.07
N ASP A 97 -29.34 -2.85 12.12
CA ASP A 97 -30.16 -1.80 12.70
C ASP A 97 -29.94 -0.51 11.89
N LYS A 98 -30.86 -0.22 10.96
CA LYS A 98 -30.81 0.94 10.04
C LYS A 98 -30.89 2.30 10.75
N SER A 99 -30.94 2.34 12.08
CA SER A 99 -31.07 3.56 12.87
C SER A 99 -29.77 4.39 12.94
N TRP A 100 -28.61 3.80 12.64
CA TRP A 100 -27.32 4.50 12.66
C TRP A 100 -26.59 4.41 11.33
N GLN A 101 -26.44 5.54 10.64
CA GLN A 101 -25.48 5.66 9.55
C GLN A 101 -24.07 5.58 10.14
N SER A 102 -23.36 4.50 9.82
CA SER A 102 -21.96 4.35 10.16
C SER A 102 -21.13 5.28 9.28
N ASN A 103 -20.14 5.99 9.83
CA ASN A 103 -19.09 6.64 9.03
C ASN A 103 -17.85 5.73 8.88
N THR A 104 -17.99 4.45 9.23
CA THR A 104 -16.90 3.47 9.15
C THR A 104 -16.89 2.84 7.77
N ILE A 105 -15.75 2.95 7.09
CA ILE A 105 -15.50 2.23 5.84
C ILE A 105 -15.30 0.76 6.13
N ASP A 106 -15.96 -0.06 5.32
CA ASP A 106 -15.81 -1.50 5.31
C ASP A 106 -14.66 -1.91 4.38
N TYR A 107 -14.64 -1.42 3.13
CA TYR A 107 -13.58 -1.70 2.17
C TYR A 107 -13.50 -0.67 1.05
N LEU A 108 -12.36 -0.67 0.34
CA LEU A 108 -12.19 0.05 -0.92
C LEU A 108 -12.65 -0.82 -2.10
N GLN A 109 -13.21 -0.18 -3.12
CA GLN A 109 -13.67 -0.83 -4.34
C GLN A 109 -13.39 0.01 -5.58
N LEU A 110 -13.27 -0.65 -6.72
CA LEU A 110 -13.25 0.03 -8.01
C LEU A 110 -14.64 0.51 -8.41
N PRO A 111 -14.76 1.69 -9.03
CA PRO A 111 -15.97 2.08 -9.73
C PRO A 111 -16.35 1.05 -10.80
N PRO A 112 -17.64 0.75 -11.00
CA PRO A 112 -18.08 -0.15 -12.06
C PRO A 112 -17.58 0.30 -13.43
N GLN A 113 -17.15 -0.64 -14.27
CA GLN A 113 -16.70 -0.40 -15.65
C GLN A 113 -15.42 0.43 -15.82
N GLN A 114 -14.73 0.78 -14.73
CA GLN A 114 -13.48 1.52 -14.82
C GLN A 114 -12.33 0.61 -15.28
N SER A 115 -11.47 1.14 -16.16
CA SER A 115 -10.24 0.46 -16.56
C SER A 115 -9.28 0.34 -15.38
N TYR A 116 -8.59 -0.79 -15.28
CA TYR A 116 -7.58 -1.02 -14.27
C TYR A 116 -6.54 -2.03 -14.73
N LYS A 117 -5.39 -2.02 -14.05
CA LYS A 117 -4.43 -3.13 -14.06
C LYS A 117 -4.12 -3.54 -12.65
N PHE A 118 -4.19 -4.84 -12.38
CA PHE A 118 -3.95 -5.39 -11.06
C PHE A 118 -2.81 -6.40 -11.12
N TYR A 119 -1.85 -6.25 -10.22
CA TYR A 119 -0.63 -7.04 -10.19
C TYR A 119 -0.42 -7.64 -8.80
N ARG A 120 -0.02 -8.90 -8.78
CA ARG A 120 0.57 -9.56 -7.61
C ARG A 120 2.09 -9.55 -7.77
N LEU A 121 2.77 -8.92 -6.81
CA LEU A 121 4.23 -8.82 -6.73
C LEU A 121 4.70 -9.81 -5.67
N GLU A 122 5.46 -10.83 -6.06
CA GLU A 122 5.91 -11.91 -5.18
C GLU A 122 7.43 -11.93 -5.07
N LEU A 123 7.95 -11.76 -3.85
CA LEU A 123 9.38 -11.77 -3.55
C LEU A 123 9.86 -13.21 -3.37
N LEU A 124 10.73 -13.65 -4.26
CA LEU A 124 11.30 -14.99 -4.24
C LEU A 124 12.81 -14.95 -3.94
N PRO A 125 13.34 -15.91 -3.19
CA PRO A 125 14.78 -16.11 -3.08
C PRO A 125 15.35 -16.67 -4.40
N ASP A 126 16.49 -16.16 -4.86
CA ASP A 126 17.14 -16.56 -6.13
C ASP A 126 17.47 -18.06 -6.20
N ALA A 127 17.66 -18.73 -5.05
CA ALA A 127 17.98 -20.15 -4.98
C ALA A 127 16.89 -21.08 -5.54
N LEU A 128 15.64 -20.59 -5.68
CA LEU A 128 14.50 -21.40 -6.11
C LEU A 128 14.32 -21.48 -7.64
N GLU A 129 14.95 -20.62 -8.44
CA GLU A 129 14.82 -20.70 -9.91
C GLU A 129 15.71 -21.80 -10.53
N THR A 130 16.68 -22.31 -9.76
CA THR A 130 17.76 -23.14 -10.30
C THR A 130 17.54 -24.64 -10.29
N MET A 131 16.33 -25.13 -9.98
CA MET A 131 16.07 -26.58 -10.10
C MET A 131 15.74 -27.05 -11.52
N ASP A 132 15.31 -26.17 -12.44
CA ASP A 132 14.95 -26.58 -13.81
C ASP A 132 15.96 -26.14 -14.90
N THR A 133 16.99 -25.34 -14.59
CA THR A 133 17.89 -24.78 -15.62
C THR A 133 19.39 -24.92 -15.33
N MET A 134 19.77 -25.53 -14.20
CA MET A 134 21.12 -25.43 -13.65
C MET A 134 21.98 -26.70 -13.83
N GLU A 135 21.95 -27.30 -15.03
CA GLU A 135 22.99 -28.27 -15.45
C GLU A 135 24.10 -27.65 -16.32
N ILE A 136 23.94 -26.41 -16.83
CA ILE A 136 24.83 -25.91 -17.91
C ILE A 136 25.87 -24.85 -17.47
N LEU A 137 25.74 -24.16 -16.33
CA LEU A 137 26.64 -23.04 -15.97
C LEU A 137 27.22 -23.10 -14.55
N LYS A 138 27.83 -24.23 -14.19
CA LYS A 138 28.60 -24.38 -12.94
C LYS A 138 30.12 -24.35 -13.16
N GLN A 139 30.68 -23.33 -13.82
CA GLN A 139 32.12 -23.07 -13.70
C GLN A 139 32.36 -21.55 -13.73
N GLN A 140 33.02 -21.04 -12.68
CA GLN A 140 33.64 -19.70 -12.58
C GLN A 140 32.81 -18.51 -12.08
N THR A 141 32.13 -18.63 -10.94
CA THR A 141 31.91 -17.42 -10.11
C THR A 141 32.15 -17.72 -8.64
N THR A 142 33.11 -16.98 -8.09
CA THR A 142 33.62 -16.99 -6.72
C THR A 142 32.52 -17.01 -5.65
N GLN A 143 32.78 -17.78 -4.61
CA GLN A 143 31.78 -18.42 -3.74
C GLN A 143 31.37 -17.58 -2.51
N THR A 144 31.47 -16.25 -2.56
CA THR A 144 31.32 -15.39 -1.36
C THR A 144 30.12 -14.45 -1.35
N GLU A 145 29.32 -14.37 -2.42
CA GLU A 145 28.09 -13.53 -2.47
C GLU A 145 26.85 -14.31 -2.96
N LYS A 146 26.83 -15.64 -2.74
CA LYS A 146 25.73 -16.49 -3.21
C LYS A 146 24.53 -16.59 -2.27
N ASP A 147 24.54 -15.88 -1.14
CA ASP A 147 23.57 -16.10 -0.08
C ASP A 147 22.67 -14.87 0.13
N ASN A 148 21.38 -15.03 -0.16
CA ASN A 148 20.29 -14.05 0.05
C ASN A 148 20.03 -12.98 -1.03
N ARG A 149 20.25 -13.28 -2.31
CA ARG A 149 19.65 -12.46 -3.36
C ARG A 149 18.16 -12.82 -3.51
N TYR A 150 17.33 -11.79 -3.53
CA TYR A 150 15.88 -11.91 -3.76
C TYR A 150 15.52 -11.11 -5.00
N HIS A 151 14.54 -11.60 -5.75
CA HIS A 151 13.95 -10.88 -6.87
C HIS A 151 12.42 -10.90 -6.77
N TRP A 152 11.78 -9.97 -7.47
CA TRP A 152 10.33 -9.92 -7.57
C TRP A 152 9.85 -10.58 -8.85
N LYS A 153 8.85 -11.46 -8.74
CA LYS A 153 8.00 -11.87 -9.85
C LYS A 153 6.73 -11.04 -9.87
N VAL A 154 6.35 -10.63 -11.07
CA VAL A 154 5.17 -9.80 -11.31
C VAL A 154 4.17 -10.65 -12.07
N TYR A 155 2.99 -10.86 -11.47
CA TYR A 155 1.87 -11.55 -12.08
C TYR A 155 0.76 -10.55 -12.31
N GLU A 156 0.22 -10.49 -13.53
CA GLU A 156 -1.01 -9.75 -13.80
C GLU A 156 -2.20 -10.63 -13.40
N GLU A 157 -3.08 -10.09 -12.58
CA GLU A 157 -4.26 -10.77 -12.05
C GLU A 157 -5.52 -9.94 -12.33
N GLN A 158 -6.67 -10.57 -12.16
CA GLN A 158 -7.96 -9.88 -12.21
C GLN A 158 -8.46 -9.67 -10.79
N LEU A 159 -9.08 -8.52 -10.52
CA LEU A 159 -9.77 -8.31 -9.26
C LEU A 159 -11.02 -9.20 -9.18
N PRO A 160 -11.52 -9.47 -7.97
CA PRO A 160 -12.82 -10.11 -7.80
C PRO A 160 -13.92 -9.37 -8.57
N THR A 161 -14.94 -10.08 -9.04
CA THR A 161 -16.08 -9.49 -9.78
C THR A 161 -16.85 -8.43 -8.98
N THR A 162 -16.70 -8.43 -7.65
CA THR A 162 -17.25 -7.41 -6.77
C THR A 162 -16.55 -6.06 -6.88
N GLY A 163 -15.38 -5.99 -7.53
CA GLY A 163 -14.54 -4.80 -7.57
C GLY A 163 -13.84 -4.48 -6.25
N LYS A 164 -14.01 -5.32 -5.22
CA LYS A 164 -13.37 -5.13 -3.91
C LYS A 164 -11.85 -5.21 -4.04
N ILE A 165 -11.17 -4.18 -3.56
CA ILE A 165 -9.71 -4.08 -3.54
C ILE A 165 -9.21 -4.81 -2.29
N PRO A 166 -8.23 -5.74 -2.39
CA PRO A 166 -7.65 -6.39 -1.23
C PRO A 166 -7.02 -5.39 -0.26
N ASP A 167 -7.05 -5.71 1.03
CA ASP A 167 -6.37 -4.92 2.05
C ASP A 167 -4.86 -4.85 1.76
N GLU A 168 -4.21 -3.78 2.19
CA GLU A 168 -2.77 -3.55 1.96
C GLU A 168 -2.35 -3.57 0.47
N THR A 169 -3.28 -3.30 -0.45
CA THR A 169 -2.96 -3.03 -1.86
C THR A 169 -2.34 -1.63 -2.00
N ILE A 170 -1.26 -1.54 -2.77
CA ILE A 170 -0.71 -0.27 -3.24
C ILE A 170 -1.60 0.18 -4.40
N VAL A 171 -2.32 1.28 -4.24
CA VAL A 171 -3.16 1.85 -5.31
C VAL A 171 -2.46 3.08 -5.87
N VAL A 172 -2.22 3.09 -7.17
CA VAL A 172 -1.66 4.22 -7.92
C VAL A 172 -2.78 4.81 -8.78
N CYS A 173 -3.22 6.02 -8.44
CA CYS A 173 -4.25 6.73 -9.17
C CYS A 173 -3.67 7.37 -10.43
N TYR A 174 -3.75 6.65 -11.55
CA TYR A 174 -3.20 7.04 -12.85
C TYR A 174 -3.82 6.21 -13.99
N PHE A 175 -3.48 6.55 -15.25
CA PHE A 175 -3.97 5.85 -16.44
C PHE A 175 -3.38 4.43 -16.55
N PRO A 176 -4.19 3.37 -16.47
CA PRO A 176 -3.70 1.97 -16.52
C PRO A 176 -2.96 1.64 -17.82
N GLU A 177 -3.42 2.17 -18.95
CA GLU A 177 -2.88 1.94 -20.29
C GLU A 177 -1.50 2.56 -20.46
N ALA A 178 -1.19 3.61 -19.69
CA ALA A 178 0.07 4.33 -19.71
C ALA A 178 1.20 3.62 -18.94
N ILE A 179 0.88 2.59 -18.15
CA ILE A 179 1.83 1.96 -17.22
C ILE A 179 2.29 0.59 -17.72
N THR A 180 3.57 0.31 -17.49
CA THR A 180 4.18 -1.03 -17.51
C THR A 180 4.97 -1.26 -16.23
N ILE A 181 5.06 -2.50 -15.76
CA ILE A 181 5.89 -2.86 -14.61
C ILE A 181 7.19 -3.46 -15.13
N ARG A 182 8.32 -2.92 -14.69
CA ARG A 182 9.64 -3.43 -15.04
C ARG A 182 10.09 -4.43 -13.98
N ASN A 183 10.37 -5.67 -14.40
CA ASN A 183 10.99 -6.68 -13.55
C ASN A 183 12.31 -6.15 -12.95
N GLY A 184 12.53 -6.40 -11.67
CA GLY A 184 13.67 -5.88 -10.92
C GLY A 184 13.30 -5.60 -9.47
N GLY A 185 14.02 -4.66 -8.86
CA GLY A 185 13.90 -4.35 -7.43
C GLY A 185 14.76 -5.26 -6.57
N SER A 186 14.61 -5.11 -5.26
CA SER A 186 15.34 -5.86 -4.24
C SER A 186 14.41 -6.22 -3.08
N LYS A 187 14.92 -6.86 -2.03
CA LYS A 187 14.13 -7.11 -0.81
C LYS A 187 13.52 -5.85 -0.20
N LEU A 188 14.16 -4.69 -0.40
CA LEU A 188 13.78 -3.39 0.13
C LEU A 188 13.20 -2.45 -0.94
N GLU A 189 13.20 -2.83 -2.21
CA GLU A 189 12.73 -2.01 -3.32
C GLU A 189 11.75 -2.80 -4.19
N LEU A 190 10.54 -2.28 -4.37
CA LEU A 190 9.54 -2.85 -5.27
C LEU A 190 9.99 -2.75 -6.74
N PRO A 191 9.43 -3.58 -7.64
CA PRO A 191 9.54 -3.39 -9.07
C PRO A 191 9.14 -1.97 -9.48
N ALA A 192 9.86 -1.41 -10.45
CA ALA A 192 9.59 -0.07 -10.92
C ALA A 192 8.32 -0.01 -11.78
N ILE A 193 7.44 0.93 -11.46
CA ILE A 193 6.32 1.32 -12.30
C ILE A 193 6.87 2.28 -13.35
N VAL A 194 6.73 1.97 -14.64
CA VAL A 194 7.26 2.78 -15.74
C VAL A 194 6.10 3.36 -16.54
N ILE A 195 6.05 4.68 -16.65
CA ILE A 195 5.14 5.36 -17.56
C ILE A 195 5.72 5.26 -18.98
N LYS A 196 4.92 4.81 -19.94
CA LYS A 196 5.33 4.61 -21.33
C LYS A 196 5.89 5.90 -21.94
N HIS A 197 6.90 5.75 -22.80
CA HIS A 197 7.58 6.89 -23.44
C HIS A 197 6.65 7.74 -24.30
N ASN A 198 5.68 7.11 -24.99
CA ASN A 198 4.72 7.77 -25.88
C ASN A 198 3.51 8.38 -25.17
N ILE A 199 3.58 8.60 -23.85
CA ILE A 199 2.46 9.16 -23.06
C ILE A 199 2.03 10.55 -23.55
N ILE A 200 3.00 11.36 -23.99
CA ILE A 200 2.75 12.72 -24.49
C ILE A 200 1.95 12.65 -25.79
N ASP A 201 2.35 11.78 -26.71
CA ASP A 201 1.66 11.59 -27.99
C ASP A 201 0.25 11.06 -27.79
N TRP A 202 0.06 10.12 -26.86
CA TRP A 202 -1.25 9.59 -26.50
C TRP A 202 -2.18 10.66 -25.93
N MET A 203 -1.66 11.54 -25.07
CA MET A 203 -2.45 12.66 -24.52
C MET A 203 -2.65 13.80 -25.52
N GLY A 204 -1.75 13.92 -26.50
CA GLY A 204 -1.69 14.97 -27.50
C GLY A 204 -0.80 16.17 -27.12
N SER A 205 -0.48 16.35 -25.83
CA SER A 205 0.51 17.33 -25.36
C SER A 205 0.88 17.12 -23.90
N GLU A 206 2.05 17.63 -23.48
CA GLU A 206 2.48 17.64 -22.08
C GLU A 206 1.51 18.46 -21.20
N LYS A 207 1.00 19.59 -21.72
CA LYS A 207 0.01 20.42 -21.01
C LYS A 207 -1.25 19.62 -20.69
N LYS A 208 -1.79 18.90 -21.67
CA LYS A 208 -2.99 18.07 -21.48
C LYS A 208 -2.74 16.91 -20.52
N LEU A 209 -1.56 16.29 -20.56
CA LEU A 209 -1.17 15.29 -19.56
C LEU A 209 -1.24 15.84 -18.13
N HIS A 210 -0.74 17.05 -17.91
CA HIS A 210 -0.82 17.71 -16.60
C HIS A 210 -2.26 18.06 -16.22
N GLU A 211 -3.06 18.59 -17.14
CA GLU A 211 -4.48 18.89 -16.90
C GLU A 211 -5.26 17.62 -16.48
N GLU A 212 -5.08 16.51 -17.19
CA GLU A 212 -5.73 15.24 -16.84
C GLU A 212 -5.21 14.68 -15.50
N SER A 213 -3.91 14.78 -15.23
CA SER A 213 -3.36 14.36 -13.92
C SER A 213 -3.91 15.19 -12.77
N ILE A 214 -4.13 16.49 -12.97
CA ILE A 214 -4.79 17.37 -11.98
C ILE A 214 -6.24 16.95 -11.78
N LYS A 215 -6.98 16.63 -12.85
CA LYS A 215 -8.36 16.13 -12.73
C LYS A 215 -8.43 14.83 -11.91
N LEU A 216 -7.52 13.88 -12.13
CA LEU A 216 -7.42 12.66 -11.33
C LEU A 216 -7.16 12.97 -9.85
N GLN A 217 -6.28 13.92 -9.56
CA GLN A 217 -6.00 14.34 -8.20
C GLN A 217 -7.21 15.01 -7.53
N ILE A 218 -7.96 15.83 -8.27
CA ILE A 218 -9.20 16.46 -7.77
C ILE A 218 -10.26 15.40 -7.51
N ALA A 219 -10.44 14.43 -8.41
CA ALA A 219 -11.39 13.33 -8.21
C ALA A 219 -11.04 12.44 -7.00
N SER A 220 -9.76 12.43 -6.60
CA SER A 220 -9.28 11.70 -5.43
C SER A 220 -9.55 12.43 -4.09
N LEU A 221 -9.98 13.70 -4.11
CA LEU A 221 -10.18 14.50 -2.88
C LEU A 221 -11.23 13.90 -1.95
N ASP A 222 -12.32 13.36 -2.49
CA ASP A 222 -13.35 12.71 -1.68
C ASP A 222 -12.77 11.51 -0.92
N THR A 223 -11.87 10.77 -1.57
CA THR A 223 -11.18 9.64 -0.94
C THR A 223 -10.13 10.08 0.08
N ASP A 224 -9.51 11.24 -0.13
CA ASP A 224 -8.51 11.80 0.79
C ASP A 224 -9.13 12.18 2.16
N THR A 225 -10.38 12.65 2.17
CA THR A 225 -11.06 13.11 3.41
C THR A 225 -11.34 11.99 4.41
N ILE A 226 -11.44 10.76 3.92
CA ILE A 226 -11.83 9.59 4.69
C ILE A 226 -10.87 9.28 5.84
N HIS A 227 -9.59 9.56 5.65
CA HIS A 227 -8.53 9.09 6.53
C HIS A 227 -7.71 10.23 7.14
N ALA A 228 -8.20 11.47 7.05
CA ALA A 228 -7.67 12.54 7.87
C ALA A 228 -7.81 12.08 9.33
N PRO A 229 -6.71 11.92 10.09
CA PRO A 229 -6.83 11.62 11.50
C PRO A 229 -7.58 12.80 12.11
N THR A 230 -8.84 12.59 12.49
CA THR A 230 -9.53 13.53 13.36
C THR A 230 -8.61 13.66 14.56
N LYS A 231 -8.06 14.86 14.81
CA LYS A 231 -7.26 15.13 16.00
C LYS A 231 -8.20 14.97 17.20
N GLN A 232 -8.32 13.73 17.66
CA GLN A 232 -9.11 13.37 18.83
C GLN A 232 -8.19 13.48 20.02
N GLU A 233 -8.45 14.48 20.85
CA GLU A 233 -7.82 14.56 22.16
C GLU A 233 -8.69 13.75 23.11
N ILE A 234 -8.17 12.59 23.54
CA ILE A 234 -8.83 11.77 24.57
C ILE A 234 -8.34 12.29 25.93
N LYS A 235 -9.17 13.07 26.61
CA LYS A 235 -8.91 13.48 28.00
C LYS A 235 -9.60 12.50 28.94
N GLN A 236 -8.84 11.91 29.86
CA GLN A 236 -9.42 11.23 31.01
C GLN A 236 -9.59 12.23 32.14
N ASP A 237 -10.85 12.54 32.46
CA ASP A 237 -11.22 13.15 33.73
C ASP A 237 -11.58 12.02 34.70
N GLN A 238 -11.40 12.22 36.01
CA GLN A 238 -11.29 11.19 37.06
C GLN A 238 -12.40 10.11 37.09
N GLN A 239 -13.52 10.30 36.38
CA GLN A 239 -14.59 9.31 36.21
C GLN A 239 -15.13 9.17 34.78
N ARG A 240 -14.59 9.90 33.78
CA ARG A 240 -15.12 9.91 32.40
C ARG A 240 -14.01 10.09 31.36
N THR A 241 -14.14 9.34 30.26
CA THR A 241 -13.34 9.56 29.06
C THR A 241 -14.04 10.59 28.17
N LEU A 242 -13.43 11.76 27.99
CA LEU A 242 -13.90 12.80 27.07
C LEU A 242 -13.15 12.65 25.74
N ILE A 243 -13.90 12.46 24.66
CA ILE A 243 -13.36 12.49 23.30
C ILE A 243 -13.65 13.89 22.76
N ILE A 244 -12.62 14.74 22.69
CA ILE A 244 -12.73 16.09 22.13
C ILE A 244 -12.33 16.01 20.66
N ASN A 245 -13.30 16.22 19.77
CA ASN A 245 -13.06 16.35 18.35
C ASN A 245 -12.67 17.81 18.07
N HIS A 246 -11.41 18.05 17.68
CA HIS A 246 -11.03 19.35 17.14
C HIS A 246 -11.50 19.42 15.69
N ILE A 247 -12.53 20.23 15.43
CA ILE A 247 -12.91 20.59 14.07
C ILE A 247 -11.98 21.75 13.67
N THR A 248 -11.00 21.45 12.83
CA THR A 248 -10.21 22.47 12.13
C THR A 248 -10.81 22.75 10.76
#